data_AF-A0A848XTF3-F1
#
_entry.id   AF-A0A848XTF3-F1
#
_cell.length_a   1.000
_cell.length_b   1.000
_cell.length_c   1.000
_cell.angle_alpha   90.00
_cell.angle_beta   90.00
_cell.angle_gamma   90.00
#
_symmetry.space_group_name_H-M   'P 1'
#
loop_
_entity.id
_entity.type
_entity.pdbx_description
1 polymer ?
#
loop_
_entity_poly.entity_id
_entity_poly.type
_entity_poly.pdbx_seq_one_letter_code
_entity_poly.pdbx_strand_id
1 'polypeptide(L)'
;VGAFVRLLEMGLEPFLVASTVSAVIAQRLVRRLCPQCKVPVRPKLAELRFLNLSRADVADGKIAGPVGCKHCAGTGYKGRLGLHEVVVPTDAFRQAVLDRSSTSELRALARETPAFLSMQEDGLLKAVAGNTSFAEIIEHAPRDTAPRAFTELHKIANSRRSR
;
A
#
# COMPACT_ATOMS: atom_id res chain seq x y z
N VAL A 1 4.27 6.03 8.65
CA VAL A 1 5.45 6.68 9.32
C VAL A 1 5.16 8.08 9.84
N GLY A 2 4.55 8.98 9.06
CA GLY A 2 4.39 10.39 9.42
C GLY A 2 3.65 10.68 10.74
N ALA A 3 2.86 9.74 11.26
CA ALA A 3 2.24 9.90 12.59
C ALA A 3 3.27 10.04 13.72
N PHE A 4 4.39 9.30 13.67
CA PHE A 4 5.45 9.42 14.68
C PHE A 4 6.04 10.84 14.70
N VAL A 5 6.38 11.36 13.52
CA VAL A 5 6.91 12.72 13.35
C VAL A 5 5.91 13.76 13.84
N ARG A 6 4.62 13.59 13.50
CA ARG A 6 3.57 14.52 13.94
C ARG A 6 3.41 14.54 15.47
N LEU A 7 3.50 13.39 16.14
CA LEU A 7 3.44 13.34 17.61
C LEU A 7 4.61 14.12 18.23
N LEU A 8 5.83 13.98 17.69
CA LEU A 8 7.00 14.75 18.14
C LEU A 8 6.81 16.25 17.91
N GLU A 9 6.30 16.65 16.74
CA GLU A 9 5.99 18.06 16.42
C GLU A 9 4.88 18.65 17.31
N MET A 10 3.98 17.82 17.82
CA MET A 10 2.95 18.22 18.79
C MET A 10 3.50 18.38 20.21
N GLY A 11 4.81 18.16 20.42
CA GLY A 11 5.48 18.34 21.71
C GLY A 11 5.47 17.11 22.61
N LEU A 12 5.10 15.92 22.10
CA LEU A 12 5.25 14.70 22.88
C LEU A 12 6.73 14.33 22.99
N GLU A 13 7.15 13.94 24.19
CA GLU A 13 8.51 13.48 24.43
C GLU A 13 8.83 12.21 23.64
N PRO A 14 9.99 12.13 22.95
CA PRO A 14 10.36 10.98 22.12
C PRO A 14 10.27 9.65 22.85
N PHE A 15 10.67 9.60 24.12
CA PHE A 15 10.58 8.40 24.94
C PHE A 15 9.14 7.90 25.11
N LEU A 16 8.17 8.79 25.31
CA LEU A 16 6.77 8.40 25.39
C LEU A 16 6.27 7.83 24.07
N VAL A 17 6.59 8.49 22.95
CA VAL A 17 6.20 7.99 21.62
C VAL A 17 6.82 6.62 21.33
N ALA A 18 8.12 6.47 21.60
CA ALA A 18 8.86 5.24 21.36
C ALA A 18 8.43 4.09 22.28
N SER A 19 8.01 4.34 23.52
CA SER A 19 7.62 3.29 24.47
C SER A 19 6.14 2.91 24.40
N THR A 20 5.24 3.86 24.10
CA THR A 20 3.79 3.63 24.20
C THR A 20 3.14 3.22 22.88
N VAL A 21 3.69 3.63 21.74
CA VAL A 21 3.09 3.33 20.44
C VAL A 21 3.44 1.90 20.04
N SER A 22 2.44 1.01 20.07
CA SER A 22 2.60 -0.39 19.65
C SER A 22 2.56 -0.55 18.13
N ALA A 23 1.72 0.22 17.44
CA ALA A 23 1.61 0.23 15.99
C ALA A 23 0.94 1.50 15.49
N VAL A 24 1.20 1.85 14.23
CA VAL A 24 0.48 2.89 13.50
C VAL A 24 -0.06 2.29 12.22
N ILE A 25 -1.35 2.50 11.98
CA ILE A 25 -2.02 2.13 10.73
C ILE A 25 -2.44 3.42 10.03
N ALA A 26 -2.00 3.58 8.79
CA ALA A 26 -2.51 4.59 7.89
C ALA A 26 -3.36 3.90 6.81
N GLN A 27 -4.45 4.56 6.40
CA GLN A 27 -5.34 3.99 5.40
C GLN A 27 -5.86 5.00 4.37
N ARG A 28 -6.16 4.49 3.17
CA ARG A 28 -6.97 5.15 2.14
C ARG A 28 -8.06 4.19 1.69
N LEU A 29 -9.19 4.72 1.23
CA LEU A 29 -10.25 3.91 0.62
C LEU A 29 -10.22 4.10 -0.88
N VAL A 30 -10.24 2.98 -1.60
CA VAL A 30 -10.41 2.96 -3.05
C VAL A 30 -11.65 2.16 -3.43
N ARG A 31 -12.18 2.41 -4.61
CA ARG A 31 -13.35 1.72 -5.15
C ARG A 31 -13.00 0.29 -5.49
N ARG A 32 -13.90 -0.64 -5.16
CA ARG A 32 -13.76 -2.06 -5.52
C ARG A 32 -14.35 -2.28 -6.91
N LEU A 33 -13.62 -2.97 -7.79
CA LEU A 33 -14.14 -3.38 -9.09
C LEU A 33 -15.43 -4.19 -8.92
N CYS A 34 -16.44 -3.88 -9.74
CA CYS A 34 -17.71 -4.58 -9.68
C CYS A 34 -17.50 -6.07 -9.98
N PRO A 35 -17.96 -7.00 -9.10
CA PRO A 35 -17.73 -8.42 -9.30
C PRO A 35 -18.48 -9.00 -10.51
N GLN A 36 -19.56 -8.34 -10.96
CA GLN A 36 -20.41 -8.83 -12.05
C GLN A 36 -19.95 -8.37 -13.45
N CYS A 37 -19.22 -7.26 -13.56
CA CYS A 37 -18.89 -6.68 -14.87
C CYS A 37 -17.43 -6.31 -15.05
N LYS A 38 -16.54 -6.66 -14.10
CA LYS A 38 -15.10 -6.47 -14.31
C LYS A 38 -14.61 -7.37 -15.44
N VAL A 39 -13.74 -6.86 -16.29
CA VAL A 39 -13.18 -7.62 -17.43
C VAL A 39 -11.66 -7.60 -17.39
N PRO A 40 -10.97 -8.66 -17.85
CA PRO A 40 -9.52 -8.65 -18.00
C PRO A 40 -9.06 -7.49 -18.87
N VAL A 41 -8.05 -6.75 -18.43
CA VAL A 41 -7.50 -5.60 -19.17
C VAL A 41 -5.98 -5.67 -19.17
N ARG A 42 -5.37 -5.35 -20.32
CA ARG A 42 -3.92 -5.13 -20.40
C ARG A 42 -3.59 -3.73 -19.84
N PRO A 43 -2.75 -3.62 -18.80
CA PRO A 43 -2.33 -2.33 -18.27
C PRO A 43 -1.68 -1.45 -19.34
N LYS A 44 -1.93 -0.14 -19.26
CA LYS A 44 -1.25 0.82 -20.13
C LYS A 44 0.22 0.93 -19.71
N LEU A 45 1.11 1.17 -20.67
CA LEU A 45 2.54 1.37 -20.38
C LEU A 45 2.79 2.54 -19.42
N ALA A 46 1.94 3.57 -19.43
CA ALA A 46 2.02 4.68 -18.49
C ALA A 46 1.72 4.25 -17.05
N GLU A 47 0.71 3.41 -16.84
CA GLU A 47 0.35 2.89 -15.51
C GLU A 47 1.46 2.00 -14.97
N LEU A 48 2.01 1.11 -15.83
CA LEU A 48 3.13 0.25 -15.45
C LEU A 48 4.36 1.06 -15.04
N ARG A 49 4.73 2.09 -15.81
CA ARG A 49 5.85 2.98 -15.46
C ARG A 49 5.60 3.74 -14.16
N PHE A 50 4.39 4.23 -13.94
CA PHE A 50 4.06 4.94 -12.71
C PHE A 50 4.15 4.05 -11.47
N LEU A 51 3.75 2.78 -11.60
CA LEU A 51 3.75 1.79 -10.53
C LEU A 51 5.07 1.01 -10.43
N ASN A 52 6.11 1.40 -11.17
CA ASN A 52 7.40 0.73 -11.24
C ASN A 52 7.29 -0.78 -11.57
N LEU A 53 6.46 -1.10 -12.57
CA LEU A 53 6.18 -2.45 -13.03
C LEU A 53 6.66 -2.68 -14.46
N SER A 54 7.08 -3.91 -14.73
CA SER A 54 7.25 -4.45 -16.08
C SER A 54 6.00 -5.21 -16.54
N ARG A 55 5.93 -5.55 -17.83
CA ARG A 55 4.87 -6.43 -18.34
C ARG A 55 4.98 -7.85 -17.80
N ALA A 56 6.20 -8.31 -17.48
CA ALA A 56 6.45 -9.64 -16.96
C ALA A 56 5.87 -9.77 -15.54
N ASP A 57 6.03 -8.74 -14.71
CA ASP A 57 5.51 -8.73 -13.33
C ASP A 57 3.99 -8.97 -13.27
N VAL A 58 3.27 -8.48 -14.26
CA VAL A 58 1.81 -8.54 -14.30
C VAL A 58 1.25 -9.62 -15.22
N ALA A 59 2.12 -10.42 -15.86
CA ALA A 59 1.71 -11.39 -16.86
C ALA A 59 0.70 -12.41 -16.32
N ASP A 60 0.92 -12.87 -15.09
CA ASP A 60 0.06 -13.86 -14.40
C ASP A 60 -1.03 -13.20 -13.53
N GLY A 61 -1.10 -11.87 -13.53
CA GLY A 61 -2.05 -11.11 -12.72
C GLY A 61 -3.48 -11.18 -13.26
N LYS A 62 -4.46 -11.19 -12.36
CA LYS A 62 -5.90 -11.09 -12.68
C LYS A 62 -6.32 -9.64 -12.85
N ILE A 63 -5.53 -8.86 -13.59
CA ILE A 63 -5.78 -7.43 -13.74
C ILE A 63 -7.05 -7.22 -14.53
N ALA A 64 -7.95 -6.43 -13.94
CA ALA A 64 -9.26 -6.16 -14.50
C ALA A 64 -9.56 -4.66 -14.49
N GLY A 65 -10.44 -4.26 -15.41
CA GLY A 65 -10.95 -2.89 -15.52
C GLY A 65 -12.46 -2.79 -15.30
N PRO A 66 -12.95 -1.58 -15.00
CA PRO A 66 -14.38 -1.30 -14.90
C PRO A 66 -15.04 -1.29 -16.29
N VAL A 67 -16.29 -1.76 -16.38
CA VAL A 67 -17.14 -1.64 -17.58
C VAL A 67 -18.42 -0.88 -17.25
N GLY A 68 -19.15 -1.34 -16.22
CA GLY A 68 -20.46 -0.78 -15.86
C GLY A 68 -21.58 -1.77 -16.17
N CYS A 69 -22.50 -1.94 -15.21
CA CYS A 69 -23.70 -2.74 -15.35
C CYS A 69 -24.78 -2.23 -14.38
N LYS A 70 -25.98 -2.82 -14.43
CA LYS A 70 -27.09 -2.45 -13.53
C LYS A 70 -26.72 -2.58 -12.05
N HIS A 71 -25.96 -3.60 -11.67
CA HIS A 71 -25.58 -3.84 -10.27
C HIS A 71 -24.69 -2.75 -9.65
N CYS A 72 -23.82 -2.14 -10.46
CA CYS A 72 -22.96 -1.03 -10.06
C CYS A 72 -23.46 0.35 -10.53
N ALA A 73 -24.72 0.44 -11.00
CA ALA A 73 -25.31 1.66 -11.54
C ALA A 73 -24.42 2.31 -12.64
N GLY A 74 -23.84 1.49 -13.52
CA GLY A 74 -23.02 1.94 -14.64
C GLY A 74 -21.60 2.38 -14.28
N THR A 75 -21.22 2.46 -13.00
CA THR A 75 -19.89 2.99 -12.61
C THR A 75 -18.73 2.03 -12.88
N GLY A 76 -19.00 0.72 -12.96
CA GLY A 76 -17.99 -0.32 -13.00
C GLY A 76 -17.36 -0.66 -11.64
N TYR A 77 -17.81 -0.01 -10.56
CA TYR A 77 -17.33 -0.21 -9.20
C TYR A 77 -18.48 -0.47 -8.22
N LYS A 78 -18.28 -1.32 -7.21
CA LYS A 78 -19.28 -1.57 -6.16
C LYS A 78 -18.61 -1.78 -4.81
N GLY A 79 -18.85 -0.85 -3.89
CA GLY A 79 -18.23 -0.85 -2.58
C GLY A 79 -16.81 -0.27 -2.59
N ARG A 80 -16.13 -0.37 -1.44
CA ARG A 80 -14.78 0.16 -1.23
C ARG A 80 -13.89 -0.92 -0.62
N LEU A 81 -12.59 -0.77 -0.81
CA LEU A 81 -11.55 -1.54 -0.12
C LEU A 81 -10.52 -0.59 0.48
N GLY A 82 -10.00 -0.95 1.65
CA GLY A 82 -8.91 -0.22 2.28
C GLY A 82 -7.57 -0.53 1.64
N LEU A 83 -6.75 0.49 1.45
CA LEU A 83 -5.30 0.40 1.27
C LEU A 83 -4.68 0.68 2.63
N HIS A 84 -3.74 -0.15 3.08
CA HIS A 84 -3.18 -0.05 4.42
C HIS A 84 -1.66 0.05 4.36
N GLU A 85 -1.12 1.00 5.13
CA GLU A 85 0.28 1.04 5.53
C GLU A 85 0.34 0.78 7.03
N VAL A 86 1.06 -0.26 7.44
CA VAL A 86 1.17 -0.64 8.85
C VAL A 86 2.63 -0.53 9.28
N VAL A 87 2.89 0.28 10.30
CA VAL A 87 4.20 0.38 10.94
C VAL A 87 4.10 -0.27 12.31
N VAL A 88 4.88 -1.33 12.51
CA VAL A 88 5.09 -1.95 13.82
C VAL A 88 6.52 -1.62 14.25
N PRO A 89 6.73 -0.74 15.24
CA PRO A 89 8.06 -0.31 15.63
C PRO A 89 8.90 -1.46 16.19
N THR A 90 10.01 -1.75 15.51
CA THR A 90 11.11 -2.58 16.03
C THR A 90 11.96 -1.76 17.00
N ASP A 91 12.89 -2.40 17.70
CA ASP A 91 13.81 -1.69 18.61
C ASP A 91 14.65 -0.65 17.85
N ALA A 92 15.14 -0.98 16.66
CA ALA A 92 15.85 -0.04 15.80
C ALA A 92 14.97 1.15 15.39
N PHE A 93 13.69 0.92 15.07
CA PHE A 93 12.75 2.00 14.77
C PHE A 93 12.48 2.87 16.00
N ARG A 94 12.30 2.25 17.18
CA ARG A 94 12.10 2.98 18.45
C ARG A 94 13.32 3.84 18.78
N GLN A 95 14.53 3.33 18.58
CA GLN A 95 15.76 4.08 18.76
C GLN A 95 15.81 5.30 17.82
N ALA A 96 15.48 5.11 16.54
CA ALA A 96 15.42 6.23 15.59
C ALA A 96 14.36 7.29 15.97
N VAL A 97 13.25 6.89 16.62
CA VAL A 97 12.28 7.85 17.17
C VAL A 97 12.89 8.64 18.34
N LEU A 98 13.63 7.99 19.24
CA LEU A 98 14.36 8.65 20.34
C LEU A 98 15.37 9.67 19.81
N ASP A 99 16.10 9.29 18.76
CA ASP A 99 17.13 10.12 18.11
C ASP A 99 16.55 11.23 17.24
N ARG A 100 15.22 11.33 17.13
CA ARG A 100 14.49 12.28 16.27
C ARG A 100 14.95 12.20 14.80
N SER A 101 15.20 10.99 14.33
CA SER A 101 15.59 10.67 12.96
C SER A 101 14.61 11.23 11.91
N SER A 102 15.13 11.41 10.70
CA SER A 102 14.35 11.93 9.59
C SER A 102 13.20 10.99 9.19
N THR A 103 12.16 11.54 8.55
CA THR A 103 11.05 10.72 8.02
C THR A 103 11.54 9.65 7.03
N SER A 104 12.58 9.96 6.25
CA SER A 104 13.23 9.04 5.32
C SER A 104 13.89 7.88 6.04
N GLU A 105 14.63 8.13 7.11
CA GLU A 105 15.28 7.08 7.93
C GLU A 105 14.25 6.18 8.61
N LEU A 106 13.24 6.77 9.24
CA LEU A 106 12.15 6.01 9.85
C LEU A 106 11.43 5.14 8.79
N ARG A 107 11.21 5.67 7.59
CA ARG A 107 10.59 4.91 6.49
C ARG A 107 11.51 3.78 6.00
N ALA A 108 12.81 3.98 5.93
CA ALA A 108 13.77 2.93 5.59
C ALA A 108 13.71 1.78 6.60
N LEU A 109 13.79 2.08 7.91
CA LEU A 109 13.68 1.10 8.98
C LEU A 109 12.34 0.35 8.96
N ALA A 110 11.24 1.04 8.70
CA ALA A 110 9.94 0.39 8.56
C ALA A 110 9.94 -0.63 7.41
N ARG A 111 10.57 -0.29 6.26
CA ARG A 111 10.69 -1.17 5.09
C ARG A 111 11.59 -2.38 5.30
N GLU A 112 12.43 -2.42 6.32
CA GLU A 112 13.18 -3.63 6.64
C GLU A 112 12.28 -4.73 7.21
N THR A 113 11.08 -4.37 7.67
CA THR A 113 10.13 -5.34 8.22
C THR A 113 9.20 -5.93 7.15
N PRO A 114 8.90 -7.24 7.21
CA PRO A 114 7.87 -7.85 6.37
C PRO A 114 6.45 -7.33 6.68
N ALA A 115 6.23 -6.72 7.84
CA ALA A 115 4.94 -6.16 8.26
C ALA A 115 4.59 -4.87 7.51
N PHE A 116 5.60 -4.10 7.11
CA PHE A 116 5.40 -2.88 6.35
C PHE A 116 5.19 -3.17 4.86
N LEU A 117 4.12 -2.60 4.32
CA LEU A 117 3.89 -2.38 2.89
C LEU A 117 3.44 -0.93 2.76
N SER A 118 3.92 -0.21 1.75
CA SER A 118 3.34 1.10 1.46
C SER A 118 1.90 0.93 0.95
N MET A 119 1.07 1.97 1.07
CA MET A 119 -0.30 1.90 0.53
C MET A 119 -0.32 1.62 -0.98
N GLN A 120 0.68 2.10 -1.71
CA GLN A 120 0.80 1.82 -3.14
C GLN A 120 1.13 0.34 -3.40
N GLU A 121 2.05 -0.25 -2.61
CA GLU A 121 2.39 -1.68 -2.68
C GLU A 121 1.19 -2.58 -2.31
N ASP A 122 0.50 -2.27 -1.21
CA ASP A 122 -0.72 -2.99 -0.80
C ASP A 122 -1.85 -2.85 -1.83
N GLY A 123 -2.03 -1.64 -2.38
CA GLY A 123 -2.95 -1.40 -3.49
C GLY A 123 -2.59 -2.23 -4.71
N LEU A 124 -1.31 -2.28 -5.07
CA LEU A 124 -0.84 -3.03 -6.22
C LEU A 124 -1.14 -4.51 -6.10
N LEU A 125 -0.85 -5.12 -4.94
CA LEU A 125 -1.20 -6.52 -4.64
C LEU A 125 -2.71 -6.78 -4.78
N LYS A 126 -3.55 -5.82 -4.40
CA LYS A 126 -5.01 -5.92 -4.56
C LYS A 126 -5.47 -5.75 -5.99
N ALA A 127 -4.81 -4.92 -6.80
CA ALA A 127 -5.15 -4.75 -8.21
C ALA A 127 -4.71 -5.94 -9.06
N VAL A 128 -3.53 -6.52 -8.82
CA VAL A 128 -3.11 -7.76 -9.52
C VAL A 128 -3.98 -8.96 -9.13
N ALA A 129 -4.62 -8.92 -7.96
CA ALA A 129 -5.66 -9.88 -7.55
C ALA A 129 -7.05 -9.58 -8.17
N GLY A 130 -7.20 -8.49 -8.93
CA GLY A 130 -8.44 -8.10 -9.60
C GLY A 130 -9.52 -7.53 -8.68
N ASN A 131 -9.12 -6.95 -7.53
CA ASN A 131 -10.06 -6.34 -6.57
C ASN A 131 -10.26 -4.84 -6.81
N THR A 132 -9.26 -4.15 -7.33
CA THR A 132 -9.30 -2.73 -7.73
C THR A 132 -8.59 -2.54 -9.07
N SER A 133 -8.62 -1.34 -9.64
CA SER A 133 -7.89 -0.99 -10.86
C SER A 133 -6.57 -0.26 -10.55
N PHE A 134 -5.66 -0.23 -11.53
CA PHE A 134 -4.44 0.59 -11.42
C PHE A 134 -4.76 2.08 -11.33
N ALA A 135 -5.75 2.56 -12.07
CA ALA A 135 -6.23 3.94 -11.99
C ALA A 135 -6.58 4.36 -10.54
N GLU A 136 -7.32 3.51 -9.80
CA GLU A 136 -7.68 3.78 -8.40
C GLU A 136 -6.46 3.93 -7.49
N ILE A 137 -5.42 3.12 -7.71
CA ILE A 137 -4.18 3.21 -6.93
C ILE A 137 -3.45 4.50 -7.26
N ILE A 138 -3.30 4.82 -8.55
CA ILE A 138 -2.58 6.00 -9.03
C ILE A 138 -3.25 7.29 -8.51
N GLU A 139 -4.58 7.31 -8.45
CA GLU A 139 -5.36 8.47 -8.03
C GLU A 139 -5.37 8.67 -6.51
N HIS A 140 -5.42 7.59 -5.72
CA HIS A 140 -5.73 7.69 -4.28
C HIS A 140 -4.61 7.22 -3.35
N ALA A 141 -3.66 6.41 -3.81
CA ALA A 141 -2.53 6.00 -2.99
C ALA A 141 -1.42 7.07 -3.05
N PRO A 142 -0.83 7.45 -1.89
CA PRO A 142 0.39 8.26 -1.90
C PRO A 142 1.47 7.58 -2.73
N ARG A 143 2.17 8.36 -3.56
CA ARG A 143 3.26 7.85 -4.39
C ARG A 143 4.38 7.32 -3.51
N ASP A 144 4.77 6.08 -3.76
CA ASP A 144 5.98 5.50 -3.20
C ASP A 144 7.19 5.90 -4.06
N THR A 145 8.17 6.55 -3.45
CA THR A 145 9.41 6.97 -4.12
C THR A 145 10.48 5.89 -4.12
N ALA A 146 10.31 4.83 -3.32
CA ALA A 146 11.20 3.68 -3.24
C ALA A 146 10.39 2.38 -3.13
N PRO A 147 9.58 2.05 -4.15
CA PRO A 147 8.79 0.83 -4.16
C PRO A 147 9.70 -0.40 -4.25
N ARG A 148 9.35 -1.46 -3.51
CA ARG A 148 10.03 -2.76 -3.67
C ARG A 148 9.77 -3.35 -5.05
N ALA A 149 10.66 -4.25 -5.49
CA ALA A 149 10.43 -5.03 -6.68
C ALA A 149 9.16 -5.88 -6.53
N PHE A 150 8.38 -6.04 -7.60
CA PHE A 150 7.11 -6.77 -7.54
C PHE A 150 7.29 -8.24 -7.10
N THR A 151 8.39 -8.88 -7.51
CA THR A 151 8.74 -10.24 -7.09
C THR A 151 8.91 -10.36 -5.58
N GLU A 152 9.45 -9.33 -4.92
CA GLU A 152 9.57 -9.26 -3.46
C GLU A 152 8.21 -9.09 -2.79
N LEU A 153 7.37 -8.18 -3.32
CA LEU A 153 6.00 -7.98 -2.83
C LEU A 153 5.19 -9.27 -2.87
N HIS A 154 5.31 -10.03 -3.95
CA HIS A 154 4.60 -11.29 -4.11
C HIS A 154 5.05 -12.34 -3.08
N LYS A 155 6.36 -12.38 -2.76
CA LYS A 155 6.90 -13.25 -1.69
C LYS A 155 6.35 -12.85 -0.32
N ILE A 156 6.33 -11.56 0.00
CA ILE A 156 5.78 -11.03 1.27
C ILE A 156 4.28 -11.34 1.39
N ALA A 157 3.53 -11.17 0.29
CA ALA A 157 2.09 -11.44 0.28
C ALA A 157 1.78 -12.94 0.52
N ASN A 158 2.59 -13.83 -0.05
CA ASN A 158 2.40 -15.28 0.11
C ASN A 158 2.82 -15.77 1.50
N SER A 159 3.88 -15.23 2.10
CA SER A 159 4.31 -15.61 3.45
C SER A 159 3.31 -15.20 4.54
N ARG A 160 2.51 -14.15 4.30
CA ARG A 160 1.41 -13.74 5.18
C ARG A 160 0.18 -14.64 5.10
N ARG A 161 -0.01 -15.41 4.02
CA ARG A 161 -1.15 -16.32 3.85
C ARG A 161 -0.93 -17.70 4.48
N SER A 162 0.30 -18.05 4.80
CA SER A 162 0.65 -19.35 5.40
C SER A 162 0.73 -19.31 6.94
N ARG A 163 0.27 -18.23 7.57
CA ARG A 163 0.12 -18.06 9.01
C ARG A 163 -1.32 -17.69 9.32
#